data_AF-A0A3A0FN74-F1
#
_entry.id   AF-A0A3A0FN74-F1
#
_cell.length_a   1.000
_cell.length_b   1.000
_cell.length_c   1.000
_cell.angle_alpha   90.00
_cell.angle_beta   90.00
_cell.angle_gamma   90.00
#
_symmetry.space_group_name_H-M   'P 1'
#
loop_
_entity.id
_entity.type
_entity.pdbx_description
1 polymer ?
#
loop_
_entity_poly.entity_id
_entity_poly.type
_entity_poly.pdbx_seq_one_letter_code
_entity_poly.pdbx_strand_id
1 'polypeptide(L)'
;MSTTIGFGKNIASLLAQGRLGSTTAAMASSLERLSSGLRINRASDDAAGLAIATTLGADTRVYSQGIRNINDGISALNIADGALNQFSSILMRLRELATQAANGSFSLTQRRSLDSEAFQLTNEFNRLTQSTRFNGLNLLDGGLSSMRIQLGYGASGSIAFGMGQSLGQSVGTGGFSSPMTTFTAQTVKIATGDMNGDGKPDRVSADIIG
;
A
#
# COMPACT_ATOMS: atom_id res chain seq x y z
N MET A 1 -2.82 -59.01 -67.18
CA MET A 1 -3.25 -57.71 -66.63
C MET A 1 -4.67 -57.46 -67.11
N SER A 2 -5.67 -57.72 -66.27
CA SER A 2 -7.07 -57.48 -66.60
C SER A 2 -7.41 -56.02 -66.29
N THR A 3 -7.53 -55.19 -67.33
CA THR A 3 -8.02 -53.81 -67.20
C THR A 3 -9.51 -53.80 -67.51
N THR A 4 -10.33 -54.18 -66.54
CA THR A 4 -11.79 -54.04 -66.63
C THR A 4 -12.15 -52.58 -66.34
N ILE A 5 -12.46 -51.79 -67.37
CA ILE A 5 -13.07 -50.46 -67.21
C ILE A 5 -14.58 -50.67 -67.07
N GLY A 6 -15.04 -50.83 -65.83
CA GLY A 6 -16.47 -50.85 -65.50
C GLY A 6 -17.04 -49.43 -65.52
N PHE A 7 -17.94 -49.15 -66.47
CA PHE A 7 -18.74 -47.92 -66.54
C PHE A 7 -19.67 -47.86 -65.33
N GLY A 8 -19.19 -47.25 -64.24
CA GLY A 8 -20.00 -47.04 -63.04
C GLY A 8 -19.22 -46.58 -61.81
N LYS A 9 -17.97 -47.03 -61.62
CA LYS A 9 -17.08 -46.56 -60.53
C LYS A 9 -15.62 -46.65 -60.96
N ASN A 10 -14.99 -45.51 -61.25
CA ASN A 10 -13.54 -45.45 -61.49
C ASN A 10 -12.79 -45.41 -60.15
N ILE A 11 -12.31 -46.57 -59.71
CA ILE A 11 -11.64 -46.74 -58.41
C ILE A 11 -10.33 -45.94 -58.34
N ALA A 12 -9.57 -45.84 -59.44
CA ALA A 12 -8.34 -45.06 -59.49
C ALA A 12 -8.61 -43.56 -59.31
N SER A 13 -9.65 -43.04 -59.96
CA SER A 13 -10.11 -41.65 -59.80
C SER A 13 -10.65 -41.38 -58.39
N LEU A 14 -11.42 -42.32 -57.82
CA LEU A 14 -11.94 -42.21 -56.45
C LEU A 14 -10.81 -42.17 -55.40
N LEU A 15 -9.78 -43.01 -55.56
CA LEU A 15 -8.59 -42.98 -54.69
C LEU A 15 -7.80 -41.68 -54.84
N ALA A 16 -7.66 -41.17 -56.07
CA ALA A 16 -7.02 -39.88 -56.32
C ALA A 16 -7.81 -38.72 -55.66
N GLN A 17 -9.14 -38.71 -55.78
CA GLN A 17 -10.01 -37.72 -55.13
C GLN A 17 -9.94 -37.79 -53.60
N GLY A 18 -9.92 -38.99 -53.01
CA GLY A 18 -9.75 -39.16 -51.56
C GLY A 18 -8.39 -38.64 -51.05
N ARG A 19 -7.31 -38.93 -51.79
CA ARG A 19 -5.97 -38.40 -51.47
C ARG A 19 -5.93 -36.88 -51.60
N LEU A 20 -6.48 -36.32 -52.68
CA LEU A 20 -6.59 -34.87 -52.86
C LEU A 20 -7.35 -34.21 -51.70
N GLY A 21 -8.49 -34.78 -51.27
CA GLY A 21 -9.23 -34.30 -50.11
C GLY A 21 -8.40 -34.28 -48.83
N SER A 22 -7.61 -35.33 -48.57
CA SER A 22 -6.70 -35.38 -47.42
C SER A 22 -5.58 -34.34 -47.51
N THR A 23 -5.01 -34.12 -48.69
CA THR A 23 -3.95 -33.11 -48.92
C THR A 23 -4.49 -31.69 -48.77
N THR A 24 -5.67 -31.41 -49.31
CA THR A 24 -6.33 -30.11 -49.15
C THR A 24 -6.63 -29.82 -47.68
N ALA A 25 -7.10 -30.80 -46.92
CA ALA A 25 -7.34 -30.64 -45.48
C ALA A 25 -6.04 -30.36 -44.70
N ALA A 26 -4.95 -31.07 -45.01
CA ALA A 26 -3.65 -30.84 -44.38
C ALA A 26 -3.06 -29.46 -44.73
N MET A 27 -3.22 -29.02 -45.98
CA MET A 27 -2.81 -27.69 -46.44
C MET A 27 -3.62 -26.59 -45.72
N ALA A 28 -4.93 -26.75 -45.59
CA ALA A 28 -5.78 -25.80 -44.87
C ALA A 28 -5.36 -25.66 -43.39
N SER A 29 -5.05 -26.78 -42.71
CA SER A 29 -4.51 -26.75 -41.34
C SER A 29 -3.15 -26.04 -41.26
N SER A 30 -2.28 -26.25 -42.25
CA SER A 30 -0.96 -25.60 -42.28
C SER A 30 -1.07 -24.10 -42.50
N LEU A 31 -1.99 -23.66 -43.37
CA LEU A 31 -2.31 -22.24 -43.58
C LEU A 31 -2.91 -21.59 -42.32
N GLU A 32 -3.78 -22.31 -41.61
CA GLU A 32 -4.37 -21.84 -40.35
C GLU A 32 -3.29 -21.64 -39.26
N ARG A 33 -2.35 -22.59 -39.12
CA ARG A 33 -1.20 -22.46 -38.21
C ARG A 33 -0.25 -21.34 -38.62
N LEU A 34 -0.01 -21.17 -39.93
CA LEU A 34 0.84 -20.09 -40.44
C LEU A 34 0.20 -18.71 -40.18
N SER A 35 -1.10 -18.57 -40.41
CA SER A 35 -1.82 -17.30 -40.22
C SER A 35 -1.97 -16.93 -38.74
N SER A 36 -2.11 -17.92 -37.85
CA SER A 36 -2.21 -17.70 -36.40
C SER A 36 -0.84 -17.60 -35.72
N GLY A 37 0.19 -18.19 -36.32
CA GLY A 37 1.50 -18.39 -35.68
C GLY A 37 1.47 -19.40 -34.53
N LEU A 38 0.34 -20.06 -34.29
CA LEU A 38 0.14 -20.99 -33.18
C LEU A 38 0.23 -22.43 -33.66
N ARG A 39 0.96 -23.27 -32.92
CA ARG A 39 1.05 -24.71 -33.20
C ARG A 39 -0.27 -25.45 -32.93
N ILE A 40 -1.04 -25.02 -31.93
CA ILE A 40 -2.31 -25.63 -31.52
C ILE A 40 -3.40 -24.57 -31.71
N ASN A 41 -4.23 -24.72 -32.75
CA ASN A 41 -5.30 -23.76 -33.05
C ASN A 41 -6.71 -24.33 -32.80
N ARG A 42 -6.84 -25.65 -32.66
CA ARG A 42 -8.12 -26.36 -32.45
C ARG A 42 -8.04 -27.29 -31.24
N ALA A 43 -9.10 -27.33 -30.44
CA ALA A 43 -9.23 -28.27 -29.31
C ALA A 43 -9.25 -29.73 -29.77
N SER A 44 -9.65 -29.96 -31.01
CA SER A 44 -9.70 -31.28 -31.65
C SER A 44 -8.32 -31.88 -31.95
N ASP A 45 -7.28 -31.05 -32.11
CA ASP A 45 -5.93 -31.51 -32.46
C ASP A 45 -5.12 -31.94 -31.24
N ASP A 46 -5.25 -31.21 -30.12
CA ASP A 46 -4.61 -31.51 -28.83
C ASP A 46 -5.38 -30.79 -27.70
N ALA A 47 -6.39 -31.48 -27.15
CA ALA A 47 -7.25 -30.90 -26.10
C ALA A 47 -6.46 -30.58 -24.82
N ALA A 48 -5.46 -31.38 -24.47
CA ALA A 48 -4.64 -31.18 -23.28
C ALA A 48 -3.65 -30.02 -23.47
N GLY A 49 -2.97 -29.96 -24.62
CA GLY A 49 -2.06 -28.88 -24.96
C GLY A 49 -2.78 -27.54 -25.11
N LEU A 50 -3.98 -27.52 -25.70
CA LEU A 50 -4.81 -26.32 -25.76
C LEU A 50 -5.24 -25.88 -24.35
N ALA A 51 -5.68 -26.82 -23.49
CA ALA A 51 -6.09 -26.49 -22.13
C ALA A 51 -4.94 -25.82 -21.35
N ILE A 52 -3.73 -26.40 -21.39
CA ILE A 52 -2.54 -25.81 -20.75
C ILE A 52 -2.23 -24.42 -21.33
N ALA A 53 -2.24 -24.27 -22.65
CA ALA A 53 -1.97 -22.99 -23.30
C ALA A 53 -3.00 -21.91 -22.92
N THR A 54 -4.29 -22.27 -22.82
CA THR A 54 -5.34 -21.34 -22.38
C THR A 54 -5.17 -20.92 -20.92
N THR A 55 -4.79 -21.84 -20.03
CA THR A 55 -4.47 -21.54 -18.63
C THR A 55 -3.28 -20.60 -18.53
N LEU A 56 -2.16 -20.92 -19.20
CA LEU A 56 -0.97 -20.05 -19.19
C LEU A 56 -1.26 -18.66 -19.78
N GLY A 57 -2.10 -18.60 -20.82
CA GLY A 57 -2.58 -17.33 -21.38
C GLY A 57 -3.44 -16.54 -20.39
N ALA A 58 -4.28 -17.21 -19.60
CA ALA A 58 -5.05 -16.58 -18.53
C ALA A 58 -4.14 -16.06 -17.41
N ASP A 59 -3.20 -16.88 -16.95
CA ASP A 59 -2.22 -16.53 -15.91
C ASP A 59 -1.38 -15.32 -16.33
N THR A 60 -0.90 -15.29 -17.57
CA THR A 60 -0.13 -14.16 -18.10
C THR A 60 -0.92 -12.84 -18.03
N ARG A 61 -2.22 -12.87 -18.35
CA ARG A 61 -3.09 -11.69 -18.23
C ARG A 61 -3.30 -11.29 -16.78
N VAL A 62 -3.49 -12.25 -15.88
CA VAL A 62 -3.63 -12.01 -14.44
C VAL A 62 -2.37 -11.37 -13.87
N TYR A 63 -1.19 -11.93 -14.15
CA TYR A 63 0.08 -11.35 -13.70
C TYR A 63 0.37 -9.99 -14.32
N SER A 64 0.00 -9.77 -15.59
CA SER A 64 0.10 -8.45 -16.22
C SER A 64 -0.73 -7.39 -15.50
N GLN A 65 -1.93 -7.76 -15.02
CA GLN A 65 -2.74 -6.90 -14.16
C GLN A 65 -2.10 -6.75 -12.76
N GLY A 66 -1.56 -7.83 -12.21
CA GLY A 66 -0.82 -7.81 -10.95
C GLY A 66 0.32 -6.79 -10.96
N ILE A 67 1.11 -6.73 -12.03
CA ILE A 67 2.19 -5.73 -12.18
C ILE A 67 1.63 -4.30 -12.13
N ARG A 68 0.50 -4.02 -12.78
CA ARG A 68 -0.15 -2.70 -12.70
C ARG A 68 -0.59 -2.38 -11.26
N ASN A 69 -1.22 -3.34 -10.59
CA ASN A 69 -1.64 -3.17 -9.19
C ASN A 69 -0.44 -2.94 -8.24
N ILE A 70 0.72 -3.56 -8.51
CA ILE A 70 1.96 -3.32 -7.76
C ILE A 70 2.44 -1.89 -7.98
N ASN A 71 2.44 -1.40 -9.22
CA ASN A 71 2.85 -0.02 -9.51
C ASN A 71 1.94 1.01 -8.82
N ASP A 72 0.63 0.73 -8.74
CA ASP A 72 -0.32 1.54 -7.96
C ASP A 72 0.03 1.50 -6.47
N GLY A 73 0.36 0.32 -5.95
CA GLY A 73 0.83 0.12 -4.59
C GLY A 73 2.12 0.88 -4.26
N ILE A 74 3.12 0.82 -5.14
CA ILE A 74 4.36 1.58 -5.04
C ILE A 74 4.07 3.08 -5.03
N SER A 75 3.15 3.53 -5.89
CA SER A 75 2.75 4.94 -5.93
C SER A 75 2.12 5.39 -4.61
N ALA A 76 1.23 4.56 -4.04
CA ALA A 76 0.64 4.82 -2.73
C ALA A 76 1.71 4.86 -1.62
N LEU A 77 2.67 3.93 -1.64
CA LEU A 77 3.79 3.90 -0.70
C LEU A 77 4.69 5.12 -0.81
N ASN A 78 5.01 5.59 -2.02
CA ASN A 78 5.81 6.79 -2.22
C ASN A 78 5.12 8.05 -1.69
N ILE A 79 3.80 8.16 -1.87
CA ILE A 79 3.01 9.26 -1.29
C ILE A 79 3.05 9.19 0.24
N ALA A 80 2.88 7.99 0.81
CA ALA A 80 2.98 7.79 2.24
C ALA A 80 4.39 8.13 2.77
N ASP A 81 5.45 7.68 2.12
CA ASP A 81 6.84 7.95 2.50
C ASP A 81 7.17 9.45 2.44
N GLY A 82 6.71 10.15 1.40
CA GLY A 82 6.83 11.61 1.30
C GLY A 82 6.17 12.34 2.47
N ALA A 83 4.98 11.89 2.89
CA ALA A 83 4.27 12.45 4.04
C ALA A 83 4.97 12.11 5.37
N LEU A 84 5.47 10.88 5.54
CA LEU A 84 6.23 10.48 6.74
C LEU A 84 7.51 11.30 6.92
N ASN A 85 8.18 11.67 5.81
CA ASN A 85 9.31 12.58 5.86
C ASN A 85 8.93 13.97 6.40
N GLN A 86 7.78 14.51 5.99
CA GLN A 86 7.26 15.77 6.54
C GLN A 86 6.92 15.65 8.03
N PHE A 87 6.29 14.54 8.44
CA PHE A 87 6.01 14.27 9.85
C PHE A 87 7.28 14.22 10.69
N SER A 88 8.32 13.56 10.21
CA SER A 88 9.62 13.51 10.88
C SER A 88 10.18 14.91 11.12
N SER A 89 10.17 15.78 10.11
CA SER A 89 10.62 17.18 10.25
C SER A 89 9.78 17.97 11.25
N ILE A 90 8.45 17.83 11.23
CA ILE A 90 7.56 18.49 12.19
C ILE A 90 7.83 18.02 13.63
N LEU A 91 7.97 16.70 13.84
CA LEU A 91 8.23 16.12 15.16
C LEU A 91 9.61 16.53 15.69
N MET A 92 10.62 16.60 14.84
CA MET A 92 11.93 17.14 15.21
C MET A 92 11.81 18.60 15.66
N ARG A 93 11.08 19.44 14.93
CA ARG A 93 10.84 20.85 15.30
C ARG A 93 10.06 20.98 16.61
N LEU A 94 9.03 20.17 16.82
CA LEU A 94 8.28 20.11 18.08
C LEU A 94 9.19 19.73 19.25
N ARG A 95 10.11 18.78 19.04
CA ARG A 95 11.10 18.40 20.05
C ARG A 95 12.06 19.53 20.37
N GLU A 96 12.52 20.27 19.36
CA GLU A 96 13.35 21.48 19.57
C GLU A 96 12.59 22.56 20.36
N LEU A 97 11.33 22.79 20.04
CA LEU A 97 10.48 23.75 20.78
C LEU A 97 10.29 23.32 22.24
N ALA A 98 10.07 22.03 22.49
CA ALA A 98 9.94 21.48 23.83
C ALA A 98 11.22 21.63 24.66
N THR A 99 12.40 21.36 24.07
CA THR A 99 13.69 21.56 24.77
C THR A 99 13.99 23.04 25.01
N GLN A 100 13.61 23.92 24.09
CA GLN A 100 13.71 25.37 24.27
C GLN A 100 12.79 25.84 25.41
N ALA A 101 11.52 25.41 25.43
CA ALA A 101 10.56 25.78 26.47
C ALA A 101 10.95 25.27 27.87
N ALA A 102 11.65 24.12 27.95
CA ALA A 102 12.18 23.56 29.20
C ALA A 102 13.32 24.40 29.80
N ASN A 103 13.97 25.28 29.05
CA ASN A 103 14.99 26.17 29.59
C ASN A 103 14.37 27.21 30.54
N GLY A 104 14.89 27.30 31.77
CA GLY A 104 14.37 28.14 32.83
C GLY A 104 14.56 29.66 32.62
N SER A 105 15.39 30.06 31.65
CA SER A 105 15.71 31.48 31.40
C SER A 105 14.65 32.23 30.56
N PHE A 106 13.69 31.52 29.96
CA PHE A 106 12.65 32.16 29.12
C PHE A 106 11.53 32.79 29.94
N SER A 107 11.16 34.02 29.55
CA SER A 107 9.99 34.71 30.10
C SER A 107 8.66 34.04 29.72
N LEU A 108 7.60 34.32 30.48
CA LEU A 108 6.24 33.81 30.21
C LEU A 108 5.75 34.16 28.79
N THR A 109 6.05 35.37 28.31
CA THR A 109 5.68 35.83 26.96
C THR A 109 6.40 35.02 25.89
N GLN A 110 7.68 34.70 26.07
CA GLN A 110 8.45 33.88 25.13
C GLN A 110 7.92 32.43 25.11
N ARG A 111 7.60 31.85 26.28
CA ARG A 111 6.99 30.52 26.35
C ARG A 111 5.64 30.47 25.60
N ARG A 112 4.80 31.48 25.74
CA ARG A 112 3.53 31.58 24.96
C ARG A 112 3.75 31.63 23.45
N SER A 113 4.80 32.30 22.97
CA SER A 113 5.12 32.30 21.55
C SER A 113 5.59 30.93 21.05
N LEU A 114 6.41 30.22 21.83
CA LEU A 114 6.82 28.85 21.51
C LEU A 114 5.63 27.88 21.51
N ASP A 115 4.70 28.03 22.46
CA ASP A 115 3.45 27.24 22.49
C ASP A 115 2.58 27.50 21.27
N SER A 116 2.47 28.76 20.82
CA SER A 116 1.74 29.09 19.59
C SER A 116 2.37 28.44 18.35
N GLU A 117 3.70 28.39 18.28
CA GLU A 117 4.41 27.71 17.17
C GLU A 117 4.17 26.20 17.23
N ALA A 118 4.29 25.59 18.41
CA ALA A 118 4.01 24.16 18.61
C ALA A 118 2.55 23.80 18.24
N PHE A 119 1.60 24.68 18.56
CA PHE A 119 0.20 24.49 18.19
C PHE A 119 0.00 24.53 16.67
N GLN A 120 0.64 25.47 15.96
CA GLN A 120 0.58 25.52 14.49
C GLN A 120 1.18 24.28 13.84
N LEU A 121 2.32 23.80 14.35
CA LEU A 121 2.94 22.56 13.87
C LEU A 121 2.06 21.33 14.11
N THR A 122 1.37 21.27 15.25
CA THR A 122 0.43 20.19 15.56
C THR A 122 -0.77 20.23 14.62
N ASN A 123 -1.29 21.42 14.30
CA ASN A 123 -2.35 21.56 13.31
C ASN A 123 -1.91 21.15 11.91
N GLU A 124 -0.67 21.49 11.52
CA GLU A 124 -0.12 21.08 10.24
C GLU A 124 0.08 19.56 10.17
N PHE A 125 0.54 18.93 11.24
CA PHE A 125 0.60 17.47 11.36
C PHE A 125 -0.78 16.85 11.13
N ASN A 126 -1.81 17.34 11.82
CA ASN A 126 -3.18 16.85 11.67
C ASN A 126 -3.73 17.06 10.24
N ARG A 127 -3.44 18.21 9.64
CA ARG A 127 -3.82 18.52 8.25
C ARG A 127 -3.16 17.56 7.26
N LEU A 128 -1.86 17.30 7.41
CA LEU A 128 -1.11 16.38 6.56
C LEU A 128 -1.61 14.94 6.70
N THR A 129 -1.92 14.49 7.92
CA THR A 129 -2.56 13.19 8.18
C THR A 129 -3.88 13.05 7.42
N GLN A 130 -4.72 14.07 7.45
CA GLN A 130 -6.01 14.06 6.74
C GLN A 130 -5.87 14.26 5.22
N SER A 131 -4.84 14.95 4.76
CA SER A 131 -4.66 15.27 3.32
C SER A 131 -3.91 14.19 2.53
N THR A 132 -3.14 13.34 3.19
CA THR A 132 -2.38 12.25 2.55
C THR A 132 -3.32 11.14 2.06
N ARG A 133 -3.68 11.20 0.78
CA ARG A 133 -4.65 10.31 0.13
C ARG A 133 -4.09 9.65 -1.11
N PHE A 134 -4.50 8.41 -1.36
CA PHE A 134 -4.31 7.75 -2.65
C PHE A 134 -5.66 7.23 -3.14
N ASN A 135 -6.03 7.62 -4.35
CA ASN A 135 -7.31 7.26 -4.97
C ASN A 135 -8.54 7.49 -4.05
N GLY A 136 -8.56 8.62 -3.33
CA GLY A 136 -9.62 8.98 -2.40
C GLY A 136 -9.56 8.31 -1.01
N LEU A 137 -8.64 7.38 -0.79
CA LEU A 137 -8.45 6.70 0.49
C LEU A 137 -7.37 7.39 1.34
N ASN A 138 -7.67 7.70 2.60
CA ASN A 138 -6.70 8.25 3.55
C ASN A 138 -5.67 7.19 3.94
N LEU A 139 -4.38 7.48 3.74
CA LEU A 139 -3.32 6.50 3.99
C LEU A 139 -2.84 6.47 5.44
N LEU A 140 -2.92 7.59 6.15
CA LEU A 140 -2.22 7.79 7.43
C LEU A 140 -3.15 8.08 8.63
N ASP A 141 -4.47 8.08 8.41
CA ASP A 141 -5.51 8.40 9.40
C ASP A 141 -5.86 7.22 10.34
N GLY A 142 -5.10 6.12 10.30
CA GLY A 142 -5.34 4.93 11.13
C GLY A 142 -6.58 4.10 10.77
N GLY A 143 -7.54 4.64 10.03
CA GLY A 143 -8.73 3.90 9.56
C GLY A 143 -8.42 2.79 8.54
N LEU A 144 -7.27 2.88 7.86
CA LEU A 144 -6.82 1.90 6.88
C LEU A 144 -5.89 0.88 7.55
N SER A 145 -6.49 -0.13 8.19
CA SER A 145 -5.77 -1.15 8.98
C SER A 145 -4.85 -2.05 8.13
N SER A 146 -5.23 -2.32 6.87
CA SER A 146 -4.37 -3.00 5.91
C SER A 146 -4.74 -2.65 4.47
N MET A 147 -3.74 -2.32 3.65
CA MET A 147 -3.90 -2.24 2.20
C MET A 147 -3.45 -3.55 1.58
N ARG A 148 -4.34 -4.22 0.83
CA ARG A 148 -4.03 -5.46 0.11
C ARG A 148 -3.90 -5.17 -1.38
N ILE A 149 -2.76 -5.52 -1.95
CA ILE A 149 -2.50 -5.46 -3.39
C ILE A 149 -2.57 -6.89 -3.92
N GLN A 150 -3.34 -7.10 -4.99
CA GLN A 150 -3.47 -8.40 -5.65
C GLN A 150 -2.46 -8.51 -6.79
N LEU A 151 -1.57 -9.50 -6.74
CA LEU A 151 -0.49 -9.74 -7.70
C LEU A 151 -0.76 -10.95 -8.61
N GLY A 152 -1.65 -11.86 -8.21
CA GLY A 152 -1.84 -13.13 -8.91
C GLY A 152 -3.24 -13.73 -8.78
N TYR A 153 -3.34 -15.04 -8.98
CA TYR A 153 -4.60 -15.79 -8.87
C TYR A 153 -4.88 -16.25 -7.43
N GLY A 154 -6.14 -16.19 -7.00
CA GLY A 154 -6.58 -16.66 -5.69
C GLY A 154 -6.26 -15.74 -4.50
N ALA A 155 -6.73 -16.11 -3.30
CA ALA A 155 -6.60 -15.30 -2.08
C ALA A 155 -5.15 -15.20 -1.54
N SER A 156 -4.26 -16.09 -2.00
CA SER A 156 -2.86 -16.19 -1.57
C SER A 156 -1.90 -15.34 -2.41
N GLY A 157 -2.32 -14.88 -3.59
CA GLY A 157 -1.50 -14.09 -4.52
C GLY A 157 -1.53 -12.59 -4.22
N SER A 158 -1.58 -12.19 -2.95
CA SER A 158 -1.69 -10.79 -2.54
C SER A 158 -0.61 -10.41 -1.53
N ILE A 159 -0.09 -9.18 -1.62
CA ILE A 159 0.74 -8.59 -0.57
C ILE A 159 -0.14 -7.67 0.26
N ALA A 160 -0.08 -7.82 1.59
CA ALA A 160 -0.74 -6.95 2.52
C ALA A 160 0.29 -6.06 3.24
N PHE A 161 0.03 -4.77 3.30
CA PHE A 161 0.81 -3.80 4.07
C PHE A 161 -0.06 -3.22 5.18
N GLY A 162 0.46 -3.21 6.41
CA GLY A 162 -0.16 -2.49 7.52
C GLY A 162 0.27 -1.03 7.48
N MET A 163 -0.69 -0.10 7.52
CA MET A 163 -0.43 1.33 7.51
C MET A 163 -1.12 2.00 8.71
N GLY A 164 -0.50 3.05 9.26
CA GLY A 164 -1.20 4.00 10.13
C GLY A 164 -1.57 3.55 11.55
N GLN A 165 -1.42 2.28 11.95
CA GLN A 165 -1.86 1.80 13.27
C GLN A 165 -1.15 2.48 14.48
N SER A 166 -0.01 3.14 14.25
CA SER A 166 0.76 3.86 15.29
C SER A 166 0.54 5.39 15.28
N LEU A 167 0.17 5.98 14.14
CA LEU A 167 0.08 7.45 13.99
C LEU A 167 -1.25 8.03 14.49
N GLY A 168 -2.34 7.26 14.46
CA GLY A 168 -3.67 7.72 14.88
C GLY A 168 -3.87 7.87 16.41
N GLN A 169 -2.94 7.37 17.23
CA GLN A 169 -3.11 7.35 18.70
C GLN A 169 -2.17 8.29 19.47
N SER A 170 -1.21 8.98 18.84
CA SER A 170 -0.16 9.64 19.62
C SER A 170 0.43 10.90 18.99
N VAL A 171 -0.42 11.91 18.75
CA VAL A 171 0.03 13.29 19.00
C VAL A 171 -1.00 13.88 19.95
N GLY A 172 -0.65 13.95 21.23
CA GLY A 172 -1.48 14.61 22.25
C GLY A 172 -1.87 16.01 21.78
N THR A 173 -2.96 16.55 22.32
CA THR A 173 -3.64 17.79 21.88
C THR A 173 -2.80 19.08 21.95
N GLY A 174 -1.48 18.99 22.12
CA GLY A 174 -0.55 20.12 22.18
C GLY A 174 -0.77 21.04 23.38
N GLY A 175 -1.63 20.63 24.33
CA GLY A 175 -1.97 21.43 25.50
C GLY A 175 -1.18 21.00 26.72
N PHE A 176 -0.43 21.93 27.31
CA PHE A 176 -0.03 21.81 28.71
C PHE A 176 -1.27 21.94 29.58
N SER A 177 -1.48 20.99 30.50
CA SER A 177 -2.60 21.03 31.46
C SER A 177 -2.65 22.38 32.17
N SER A 178 -3.86 22.90 32.39
CA SER A 178 -4.08 24.20 33.03
C SER A 178 -3.41 24.28 34.42
N PRO A 179 -2.89 25.46 34.83
CA PRO A 179 -2.28 25.65 36.13
C PRO A 179 -3.27 25.33 37.25
N MET A 180 -2.97 24.31 38.06
CA MET A 180 -3.76 23.98 39.23
C MET A 180 -3.39 24.94 40.37
N THR A 181 -4.31 25.83 40.72
CA THR A 181 -4.17 26.74 41.88
C THR A 181 -4.81 26.08 43.08
N THR A 182 -4.02 25.72 44.10
CA THR A 182 -4.55 25.33 45.40
C THR A 182 -4.03 26.28 46.47
N PHE A 183 -4.96 27.05 47.05
CA PHE A 183 -4.74 27.89 48.22
C PHE A 183 -4.99 27.09 49.49
N THR A 184 -4.05 27.09 50.45
CA THR A 184 -4.42 27.05 51.88
C THR A 184 -3.36 27.66 52.81
N ALA A 185 -3.79 28.71 53.52
CA ALA A 185 -3.48 29.21 54.87
C ALA A 185 -2.05 29.45 55.42
N GLN A 186 -0.95 29.01 54.80
CA GLN A 186 0.39 29.53 55.14
C GLN A 186 1.31 29.39 53.94
N THR A 187 1.79 30.51 53.41
CA THR A 187 2.54 30.56 52.13
C THR A 187 3.97 30.07 52.31
N VAL A 188 4.17 28.75 52.38
CA VAL A 188 5.44 28.13 52.08
C VAL A 188 5.36 27.61 50.64
N LYS A 189 6.15 28.21 49.73
CA LYS A 189 6.25 27.76 48.34
C LYS A 189 7.01 26.43 48.31
N ILE A 190 6.30 25.33 48.50
CA ILE A 190 6.83 24.00 48.21
C ILE A 190 6.50 23.67 46.75
N ALA A 191 7.53 23.41 45.95
CA ALA A 191 7.35 22.85 44.63
C ALA A 191 7.22 21.34 44.80
N THR A 192 6.10 20.76 44.38
CA THR A 192 5.95 19.32 44.27
C THR A 192 5.97 18.95 42.79
N GLY A 193 6.86 18.04 42.42
CA GLY A 193 7.00 17.55 41.06
C GLY A 193 7.69 16.20 41.09
N ASP A 194 7.24 15.26 40.27
CA ASP A 194 7.97 14.02 40.03
C ASP A 194 9.17 14.36 39.15
N MET A 195 10.34 14.51 39.80
CA MET A 195 11.57 14.93 39.12
C MET A 195 12.38 13.75 38.58
N ASN A 196 12.03 12.51 38.94
CA ASN A 196 12.77 11.30 38.58
C ASN A 196 11.96 10.31 37.73
N GLY A 197 10.66 10.57 37.51
CA GLY A 197 9.77 9.78 36.66
C GLY A 197 9.30 8.47 37.27
N ASP A 198 9.28 8.33 38.60
CA ASP A 198 8.85 7.10 39.28
C ASP A 198 7.34 7.03 39.59
N GLY A 199 6.60 8.08 39.24
CA GLY A 199 5.14 8.14 39.40
C GLY A 199 4.68 8.46 40.82
N LYS A 200 5.58 8.82 41.76
CA LYS A 200 5.22 9.40 43.06
C LYS A 200 5.65 10.88 43.13
N PRO A 201 4.81 11.78 43.68
CA PRO A 201 5.18 13.19 43.77
C PRO A 201 6.29 13.43 44.81
N ASP A 202 7.44 13.96 44.37
CA ASP A 202 8.50 14.40 45.28
C ASP A 202 8.20 15.81 45.83
N ARG A 203 8.58 16.04 47.10
CA ARG A 203 8.45 17.35 47.76
C ARG A 203 9.81 18.06 47.77
N VAL A 204 9.89 19.23 47.15
CA VAL A 204 11.04 20.14 47.31
C VAL A 204 10.63 21.33 48.16
N SER A 205 11.19 21.39 49.37
CA SER A 205 11.14 22.58 50.22
C SER A 205 12.29 23.51 49.84
N ALA A 206 11.98 24.71 49.36
CA ALA A 206 12.94 25.81 49.40
C ALA A 206 12.98 26.31 50.84
N ASP A 207 14.16 26.26 51.47
CA ASP A 207 14.43 26.94 52.74
C ASP A 207 14.27 28.45 52.53
N ILE A 208 13.39 29.09 53.29
CA ILE A 208 13.22 30.54 53.29
C ILE A 208 13.63 31.02 54.68
N ILE A 209 14.91 31.32 54.83
CA ILE A 209 15.44 32.12 55.93
C ILE A 209 15.10 33.58 55.59
N GLY A 210 14.28 34.22 56.43
CA GLY A 210 13.89 35.63 56.34
C GLY A 210 12.48 35.87 56.87
#